data_AF-A0A6G3U867-F1
#
_entry.id   AF-A0A6G3U867-F1
#
_cell.length_a   1.000
_cell.length_b   1.000
_cell.length_c   1.000
_cell.angle_alpha   90.00
_cell.angle_beta   90.00
_cell.angle_gamma   90.00
#
_symmetry.space_group_name_H-M   'P 1'
#
loop_
_entity.id
_entity.type
_entity.pdbx_description
1 polymer ?
#
loop_
_entity_poly.entity_id
_entity_poly.type
_entity_poly.pdbx_seq_one_letter_code
_entity_poly.pdbx_strand_id
1 'polypeptide(L)'
;DLRKDTDAGRSRLLHRLRLFGVRWGEPAASRGSTGTFRETWRLRWEPELSVRVAEAGVWGTTVLGAATARAEADAIAARGLAEVTGLAEQCLLAGLPDALPTVMRVLADRAALDTDVGHLAQALPALVRALRYGDVRGTDAVALAGVATGLAERVFVGLPPACTALDADAAQEMRGHLDAVHTALGLLGDSPAPGHGTLRTRWQAVLRTLSGRDTVPGVIRGRAVRLLLDGGALVPEEAARLMGLVLSPGTTPADAAAWIEGFLGGGSGGGMLLVHDERLRALVDAWLTGVPAEAFTDVLPLLRRTFSAYDPGVRRTLGELVRRGPGTPGRTAVAGPGAPGLDTGRADAVLPVVRLLLGRDEEDGAVARTGP
;
A
#
# COMPACT_ATOMS: atom_id res chain seq x y z
N ASP A 1 20.94 2.90 10.37
CA ASP A 1 20.89 3.72 9.14
C ASP A 1 21.68 2.98 8.08
N LEU A 2 21.02 2.41 7.07
CA LEU A 2 21.64 1.52 6.09
C LEU A 2 22.68 2.21 5.20
N ARG A 3 22.79 3.55 5.26
CA ARG A 3 23.86 4.29 4.57
C ARG A 3 25.22 4.14 5.26
N LYS A 4 25.24 3.64 6.51
CA LYS A 4 26.47 3.38 7.26
C LYS A 4 26.86 1.92 7.10
N ASP A 5 28.10 1.66 6.69
CA ASP A 5 28.58 0.29 6.42
C ASP A 5 28.37 -0.67 7.59
N THR A 6 28.62 -0.22 8.83
CA THR A 6 28.40 -1.04 10.03
C THR A 6 26.93 -1.41 10.22
N ASP A 7 26.01 -0.47 10.00
CA ASP A 7 24.58 -0.70 10.17
C ASP A 7 24.03 -1.56 9.02
N ALA A 8 24.52 -1.37 7.79
CA ALA A 8 24.24 -2.25 6.66
C ALA A 8 24.76 -3.67 6.93
N GLY A 9 25.95 -3.81 7.50
CA GLY A 9 26.51 -5.10 7.92
C GLY A 9 25.66 -5.80 8.99
N ARG A 10 25.17 -5.06 10.00
CA ARG A 10 24.25 -5.58 11.02
C ARG A 10 22.93 -6.05 10.41
N SER A 11 22.34 -5.26 9.53
CA SER A 11 21.10 -5.62 8.82
C SER A 11 21.28 -6.92 8.02
N ARG A 12 22.32 -7.00 7.18
CA ARG A 12 22.63 -8.21 6.40
C ARG A 12 22.82 -9.44 7.30
N LEU A 13 23.54 -9.30 8.41
CA LEU A 13 23.73 -10.39 9.38
C LEU A 13 22.39 -10.89 9.93
N LEU A 14 21.52 -9.99 10.38
CA LEU A 14 20.21 -10.35 10.94
C LEU A 14 19.31 -11.02 9.89
N HIS A 15 19.33 -10.54 8.65
CA HIS A 15 18.61 -11.16 7.55
C HIS A 15 19.14 -12.56 7.20
N ARG A 16 20.47 -12.75 7.17
CA ARG A 16 21.09 -14.06 6.92
C ARG A 16 20.71 -15.09 7.98
N LEU A 17 20.80 -14.72 9.26
CA LEU A 17 20.45 -15.60 10.38
C LEU A 17 18.98 -16.07 10.30
N ARG A 18 18.08 -15.19 9.87
CA ARG A 18 16.66 -15.54 9.73
C ARG A 18 16.38 -16.58 8.65
N LEU A 19 17.18 -16.65 7.58
CA LEU A 19 16.99 -17.64 6.50
C LEU A 19 17.10 -19.08 6.98
N PHE A 20 17.93 -19.35 7.99
CA PHE A 20 18.05 -20.68 8.60
C PHE A 20 17.48 -20.74 10.03
N GLY A 21 16.50 -19.88 10.34
CA GLY A 21 15.69 -19.99 11.56
C GLY A 21 16.30 -19.41 12.85
N VAL A 22 17.42 -18.68 12.76
CA VAL A 22 18.04 -18.00 13.90
C VAL A 22 17.48 -16.59 14.04
N ARG A 23 16.61 -16.38 15.04
CA ARG A 23 15.93 -15.09 15.29
C ARG A 23 16.65 -14.24 16.33
N TRP A 24 17.90 -13.83 16.06
CA TRP A 24 18.61 -12.85 16.91
C TRP A 24 17.92 -11.48 16.96
N GLY A 25 17.14 -11.15 15.92
CA GLY A 25 16.34 -9.95 15.86
C GLY A 25 15.06 -10.15 15.05
N GLU A 26 14.03 -9.42 15.45
CA GLU A 26 12.77 -9.31 14.71
C GLU A 26 12.63 -7.91 14.09
N PRO A 27 12.31 -7.79 12.80
CA PRO A 27 12.00 -6.50 12.20
C PRO A 27 10.80 -5.87 12.91
N ALA A 28 10.90 -4.57 13.20
CA ALA A 28 9.84 -3.78 13.79
C ALA A 28 9.44 -2.64 12.84
N ALA A 29 8.17 -2.25 12.87
CA ALA A 29 7.69 -1.12 12.08
C ALA A 29 8.40 0.17 12.51
N SER A 30 9.09 0.82 11.56
CA SER A 30 9.66 2.14 11.75
C SER A 30 8.54 3.18 11.82
N ARG A 31 8.38 3.88 12.95
CA ARG A 31 7.43 5.01 13.04
C ARG A 31 7.98 6.21 12.26
N GLY A 32 7.21 6.73 11.30
CA GLY A 32 7.41 8.07 10.74
C GLY A 32 8.60 8.26 9.78
N SER A 33 8.97 7.26 8.99
CA SER A 33 10.02 7.40 7.97
C SER A 33 9.55 6.86 6.62
N THR A 34 9.53 7.72 5.59
CA THR A 34 9.26 7.38 4.19
C THR A 34 10.48 6.83 3.43
N GLY A 35 11.66 6.80 4.07
CA GLY A 35 12.91 6.38 3.42
C GLY A 35 13.24 4.89 3.59
N THR A 36 13.82 4.27 2.55
CA THR A 36 14.33 2.88 2.55
C THR A 36 15.63 2.69 3.35
N PHE A 37 16.24 3.78 3.82
CA PHE A 37 17.53 3.75 4.54
C PHE A 37 17.42 3.42 6.03
N ARG A 38 16.22 3.22 6.57
CA ARG A 38 16.02 3.00 8.01
C ARG A 38 15.25 1.72 8.30
N GLU A 39 15.95 0.76 8.87
CA GLU A 39 15.37 -0.41 9.50
C GLU A 39 15.33 -0.26 11.02
N THR A 40 14.26 -0.77 11.62
CA THR A 40 14.12 -0.89 13.07
C THR A 40 14.06 -2.37 13.42
N TRP A 41 14.86 -2.78 14.40
CA TRP A 41 14.96 -4.17 14.84
C TRP A 41 14.74 -4.25 16.35
N ARG A 42 14.01 -5.26 16.80
CA ARG A 42 13.94 -5.64 18.21
C ARG A 42 14.87 -6.83 18.41
N LEU A 43 15.88 -6.66 19.26
CA LEU A 43 16.81 -7.71 19.62
C LEU A 43 16.45 -8.27 20.98
N ARG A 44 16.47 -9.60 21.09
CA ARG A 44 16.33 -10.32 22.35
C ARG A 44 17.26 -11.52 22.27
N TRP A 45 18.29 -11.52 23.11
CA TRP A 45 19.22 -12.63 23.18
C TRP A 45 18.65 -13.76 24.05
N GLU A 46 18.80 -14.99 23.57
CA GLU A 46 18.43 -16.23 24.26
C GLU A 46 19.58 -17.25 24.06
N PRO A 47 19.97 -18.03 25.08
CA PRO A 47 21.08 -18.98 24.99
C PRO A 47 20.95 -20.00 23.84
N GLU A 48 19.72 -20.42 23.53
CA GLU A 48 19.38 -21.37 22.47
C GLU A 48 19.80 -20.88 21.09
N LEU A 49 19.93 -19.57 20.90
CA LEU A 49 20.31 -19.01 19.62
C LEU A 49 21.75 -19.38 19.25
N SER A 50 22.65 -19.55 20.22
CA SER A 50 24.01 -20.04 19.97
C SER A 50 24.01 -21.50 19.52
N VAL A 51 23.11 -22.32 20.06
CA VAL A 51 22.92 -23.72 19.65
C VAL A 51 22.41 -23.79 18.22
N ARG A 52 21.36 -23.00 17.89
CA ARG A 52 20.81 -22.96 16.52
C ARG A 52 21.83 -22.50 15.47
N VAL A 53 22.76 -21.59 15.83
CA VAL A 53 23.86 -21.21 14.94
C VAL A 53 24.82 -22.38 14.69
N ALA A 54 25.12 -23.18 15.71
CA ALA A 54 25.95 -24.38 15.56
C ALA A 54 25.25 -25.46 14.72
N GLU A 55 23.94 -25.67 14.93
CA GLU A 55 23.11 -26.59 14.14
C GLU A 55 23.03 -26.18 12.66
N ALA A 56 23.00 -24.86 12.39
CA ALA A 56 23.04 -24.33 11.03
C ALA A 56 24.36 -24.63 10.29
N GLY A 57 25.39 -25.12 10.99
CA GLY A 57 26.67 -25.55 10.40
C GLY A 57 26.53 -26.61 9.30
N VAL A 58 25.41 -27.35 9.24
CA VAL A 58 25.09 -28.27 8.14
C VAL A 58 25.00 -27.57 6.77
N TRP A 59 24.65 -26.28 6.74
CA TRP A 59 24.54 -25.49 5.52
C TRP A 59 25.85 -24.78 5.13
N GLY A 60 26.82 -24.70 6.04
CA GLY A 60 28.12 -24.08 5.78
C GLY A 60 28.86 -23.63 7.04
N THR A 61 30.16 -23.38 6.90
CA THR A 61 31.05 -22.97 8.00
C THR A 61 31.01 -21.47 8.31
N THR A 62 30.31 -20.69 7.49
CA THR A 62 30.11 -19.25 7.68
C THR A 62 28.64 -18.89 7.56
N VAL A 63 28.21 -17.81 8.23
CA VAL A 63 26.82 -17.32 8.13
C VAL A 63 26.44 -16.95 6.69
N LEU A 64 27.38 -16.39 5.91
CA LEU A 64 27.17 -16.09 4.49
C LEU A 64 26.94 -17.38 3.70
N GLY A 65 27.86 -18.35 3.79
CA GLY A 65 27.76 -19.60 3.04
C GLY A 65 26.52 -20.41 3.42
N ALA A 66 26.22 -20.50 4.72
CA ALA A 66 25.02 -21.17 5.21
C ALA A 66 23.72 -20.52 4.70
N ALA A 67 23.65 -19.18 4.71
CA ALA A 67 22.49 -18.46 4.19
C ALA A 67 22.33 -18.62 2.66
N THR A 68 23.42 -18.60 1.90
CA THR A 68 23.42 -18.84 0.44
C THR A 68 22.91 -20.25 0.13
N ALA A 69 23.52 -21.28 0.72
CA ALA A 69 23.13 -22.67 0.47
C ALA A 69 21.69 -22.95 0.91
N ARG A 70 21.27 -22.35 2.03
CA ARG A 70 19.89 -22.45 2.51
C ARG A 70 18.91 -21.81 1.52
N ALA A 71 19.21 -20.61 1.04
CA ALA A 71 18.35 -19.92 0.07
C ALA A 71 18.25 -20.71 -1.25
N GLU A 72 19.33 -21.29 -1.75
CA GLU A 72 19.28 -22.13 -2.96
C GLU A 72 18.41 -23.38 -2.76
N ALA A 73 18.56 -24.06 -1.63
CA ALA A 73 17.75 -25.23 -1.30
C ALA A 73 16.27 -24.88 -1.13
N ASP A 74 15.96 -23.80 -0.41
CA ASP A 74 14.58 -23.33 -0.22
C ASP A 74 13.96 -22.89 -1.55
N ALA A 75 14.74 -22.30 -2.47
CA ALA A 75 14.25 -21.95 -3.81
C ALA A 75 13.83 -23.20 -4.60
N ILE A 76 14.64 -24.25 -4.59
CA ILE A 76 14.34 -25.50 -5.29
C ILE A 76 13.12 -26.20 -4.65
N ALA A 77 13.00 -26.15 -3.33
CA ALA A 77 11.92 -26.79 -2.58
C ALA A 77 10.59 -25.99 -2.61
N ALA A 78 10.64 -24.70 -2.92
CA ALA A 78 9.48 -23.84 -2.96
C ALA A 78 8.40 -24.40 -3.90
N ARG A 79 7.14 -24.35 -3.48
CA ARG A 79 5.99 -24.88 -4.20
C ARG A 79 5.20 -23.77 -4.89
N GLY A 80 5.15 -22.58 -4.28
CA GLY A 80 4.39 -21.45 -4.78
C GLY A 80 5.26 -20.32 -5.33
N LEU A 81 4.71 -19.55 -6.26
CA LEU A 81 5.37 -18.34 -6.78
C LEU A 81 5.63 -17.32 -5.66
N ALA A 82 4.68 -17.13 -4.74
CA ALA A 82 4.81 -16.21 -3.61
C ALA A 82 5.97 -16.57 -2.66
N GLU A 83 6.26 -17.86 -2.48
CA GLU A 83 7.39 -18.31 -1.66
C GLU A 83 8.72 -17.92 -2.30
N VAL A 84 8.86 -18.13 -3.61
CA VAL A 84 10.09 -17.81 -4.36
C VAL A 84 10.30 -16.29 -4.45
N THR A 85 9.24 -15.50 -4.66
CA THR A 85 9.37 -14.04 -4.69
C THR A 85 9.71 -13.46 -3.32
N GLY A 86 9.14 -14.02 -2.25
CA GLY A 86 9.51 -13.68 -0.87
C GLY A 86 10.96 -14.04 -0.55
N LEU A 87 11.46 -15.16 -1.08
CA LEU A 87 12.86 -15.58 -0.94
C LEU A 87 13.81 -14.67 -1.73
N ALA A 88 13.45 -14.24 -2.94
CA ALA A 88 14.23 -13.26 -3.70
C ALA A 88 14.39 -11.94 -2.93
N GLU A 89 13.32 -11.44 -2.32
CA GLU A 89 13.36 -10.27 -1.44
C GLU A 89 14.31 -10.50 -0.24
N GLN A 90 14.25 -11.67 0.39
CA GLN A 90 15.14 -12.01 1.50
C GLN A 90 16.61 -12.11 1.09
N CYS A 91 16.93 -12.67 -0.09
CA CYS A 91 18.30 -12.73 -0.62
C CYS A 91 18.90 -11.34 -0.84
N LEU A 92 18.11 -10.39 -1.34
CA LEU A 92 18.56 -9.00 -1.53
C LEU A 92 18.82 -8.31 -0.20
N LEU A 93 17.90 -8.42 0.76
CA LEU A 93 18.07 -7.86 2.11
C LEU A 93 19.25 -8.50 2.86
N ALA A 94 19.47 -9.81 2.67
CA ALA A 94 20.59 -10.55 3.25
C ALA A 94 21.92 -10.31 2.51
N GLY A 95 21.91 -9.64 1.34
CA GLY A 95 23.09 -9.45 0.50
C GLY A 95 23.71 -10.79 0.09
N LEU A 96 22.94 -11.62 -0.62
CA LEU A 96 23.30 -12.96 -1.11
C LEU A 96 23.33 -13.00 -2.64
N PRO A 97 24.29 -12.33 -3.31
CA PRO A 97 24.34 -12.28 -4.77
C PRO A 97 24.49 -13.67 -5.40
N ASP A 98 25.21 -14.58 -4.76
CA ASP A 98 25.47 -15.92 -5.30
C ASP A 98 24.21 -16.81 -5.34
N ALA A 99 23.24 -16.59 -4.44
CA ALA A 99 21.97 -17.33 -4.43
C ALA A 99 20.97 -16.79 -5.46
N LEU A 100 21.08 -15.52 -5.86
CA LEU A 100 20.10 -14.86 -6.74
C LEU A 100 19.92 -15.56 -8.10
N PRO A 101 20.97 -16.00 -8.82
CA PRO A 101 20.79 -16.71 -10.09
C PRO A 101 19.88 -17.93 -9.98
N THR A 102 20.03 -18.73 -8.93
CA THR A 102 19.21 -19.93 -8.68
C THR A 102 17.76 -19.53 -8.37
N VAL A 103 17.58 -18.57 -7.45
CA VAL A 103 16.25 -18.07 -7.08
C VAL A 103 15.53 -17.48 -8.29
N MET A 104 16.21 -16.65 -9.08
CA MET A 104 15.65 -16.00 -10.27
C MET A 104 15.26 -16.98 -11.36
N ARG A 105 16.06 -18.04 -11.58
CA ARG A 105 15.70 -19.10 -12.51
C ARG A 105 14.43 -19.81 -12.08
N VAL A 106 14.35 -20.26 -10.82
CA VAL A 106 13.14 -20.92 -10.30
C VAL A 106 11.93 -19.99 -10.37
N LEU A 107 12.12 -18.71 -10.05
CA LEU A 107 11.09 -17.69 -10.12
C LEU A 107 10.54 -17.55 -11.54
N ALA A 108 11.41 -17.42 -12.53
CA ALA A 108 11.04 -17.33 -13.94
C ALA A 108 10.30 -18.60 -14.41
N ASP A 109 10.82 -19.78 -14.07
CA ASP A 109 10.22 -21.08 -14.42
C ASP A 109 8.80 -21.20 -13.84
N ARG A 110 8.60 -20.84 -12.56
CA ARG A 110 7.29 -20.90 -11.91
C ARG A 110 6.36 -19.81 -12.40
N ALA A 111 6.88 -18.60 -12.58
CA ALA A 111 6.12 -17.51 -13.16
C ALA A 111 5.58 -17.89 -14.54
N ALA A 112 6.33 -18.63 -15.36
CA ALA A 112 5.89 -19.07 -16.69
C ALA A 112 4.77 -20.12 -16.64
N LEU A 113 4.70 -20.94 -15.60
CA LEU A 113 3.74 -22.04 -15.48
C LEU A 113 2.48 -21.70 -14.66
N ASP A 114 2.54 -20.67 -13.80
CA ASP A 114 1.41 -20.28 -12.96
C ASP A 114 0.35 -19.51 -13.75
N THR A 115 -0.87 -20.04 -13.74
CA THR A 115 -2.05 -19.48 -14.41
C THR A 115 -3.07 -18.89 -13.44
N ASP A 116 -2.89 -19.09 -12.13
CA ASP A 116 -3.82 -18.59 -11.12
C ASP A 116 -3.54 -17.11 -10.83
N VAL A 117 -4.51 -16.25 -11.11
CA VAL A 117 -4.32 -14.80 -10.95
C VAL A 117 -4.17 -14.37 -9.49
N GLY A 118 -4.76 -15.10 -8.53
CA GLY A 118 -4.59 -14.85 -7.10
C GLY A 118 -3.13 -15.05 -6.69
N HIS A 119 -2.51 -16.15 -7.13
CA HIS A 119 -1.09 -16.41 -6.92
C HIS A 119 -0.20 -15.34 -7.56
N LEU A 120 -0.48 -14.97 -8.82
CA LEU A 120 0.26 -13.90 -9.51
C LEU A 120 0.16 -12.56 -8.78
N ALA A 121 -1.05 -12.20 -8.33
CA ALA A 121 -1.32 -10.96 -7.60
C ALA A 121 -0.65 -10.94 -6.22
N GLN A 122 -0.60 -12.08 -5.53
CA GLN A 122 0.10 -12.24 -4.24
C GLN A 122 1.62 -12.14 -4.38
N ALA A 123 2.17 -12.60 -5.51
CA ALA A 123 3.60 -12.63 -5.76
C ALA A 123 4.19 -11.26 -6.13
N LEU A 124 3.41 -10.41 -6.82
CA LEU A 124 3.87 -9.13 -7.36
C LEU A 124 4.42 -8.15 -6.31
N PRO A 125 3.79 -7.92 -5.13
CA PRO A 125 4.31 -6.99 -4.12
C PRO A 125 5.73 -7.30 -3.65
N ALA A 126 6.06 -8.57 -3.45
CA ALA A 126 7.40 -8.99 -3.03
C ALA A 126 8.45 -8.71 -4.11
N LEU A 127 8.12 -8.98 -5.37
CA LEU A 127 8.97 -8.64 -6.51
C LEU A 127 9.26 -7.15 -6.63
N VAL A 128 8.24 -6.31 -6.43
CA VAL A 128 8.42 -4.87 -6.52
C VAL A 128 9.25 -4.33 -5.37
N ARG A 129 9.08 -4.86 -4.15
CA ARG A 129 9.96 -4.51 -3.03
C ARG A 129 11.38 -4.98 -3.29
N ALA A 130 11.57 -6.19 -3.81
CA ALA A 130 12.87 -6.68 -4.24
C ALA A 130 13.55 -5.72 -5.24
N LEU A 131 12.82 -5.19 -6.23
CA LEU A 131 13.34 -4.16 -7.15
C LEU A 131 13.77 -2.86 -6.46
N ARG A 132 13.15 -2.48 -5.33
CA ARG A 132 13.55 -1.31 -4.55
C ARG A 132 14.80 -1.54 -3.70
N TYR A 133 15.04 -2.78 -3.28
CA TYR A 133 16.20 -3.15 -2.46
C TYR A 133 17.41 -3.58 -3.29
N GLY A 134 17.18 -4.03 -4.54
CA GLY A 134 18.24 -4.41 -5.47
C GLY A 134 19.14 -3.22 -5.80
N ASP A 135 20.45 -3.45 -5.78
CA ASP A 135 21.40 -2.49 -6.31
C ASP A 135 21.04 -2.24 -7.78
N VAL A 136 20.73 -0.98 -8.10
CA VAL A 136 20.14 -0.53 -9.38
C VAL A 136 21.14 -0.62 -10.55
N ARG A 137 22.23 -1.37 -10.37
CA ARG A 137 23.43 -1.35 -11.22
C ARG A 137 23.82 -2.73 -11.78
N GLY A 138 22.92 -3.73 -11.75
CA GLY A 138 23.20 -5.10 -12.21
C GLY A 138 22.17 -5.70 -13.17
N THR A 139 22.61 -6.69 -13.95
CA THR A 139 21.81 -7.48 -14.90
C THR A 139 20.58 -8.13 -14.23
N ASP A 140 20.71 -8.54 -12.98
CA ASP A 140 19.63 -9.18 -12.21
C ASP A 140 18.44 -8.25 -11.96
N ALA A 141 18.68 -6.95 -11.81
CA ALA A 141 17.61 -5.96 -11.62
C ALA A 141 16.77 -5.79 -12.89
N VAL A 142 17.40 -5.83 -14.07
CA VAL A 142 16.70 -5.77 -15.37
C VAL A 142 15.86 -7.03 -15.58
N ALA A 143 16.43 -8.21 -15.30
CA ALA A 143 15.69 -9.47 -15.38
C ALA A 143 14.48 -9.50 -14.44
N LEU A 144 14.67 -9.07 -13.19
CA LEU A 144 13.60 -8.98 -12.19
C LEU A 144 12.51 -7.99 -12.58
N ALA A 145 12.88 -6.85 -13.18
CA ALA A 145 11.91 -5.86 -13.68
C ALA A 145 11.09 -6.41 -14.85
N GLY A 146 11.72 -7.17 -15.75
CA GLY A 146 11.04 -7.88 -16.83
C GLY A 146 10.02 -8.89 -16.30
N VAL A 147 10.40 -9.68 -15.29
CA VAL A 147 9.49 -10.65 -14.65
C VAL A 147 8.33 -9.93 -13.95
N ALA A 148 8.60 -8.89 -13.15
CA ALA A 148 7.55 -8.13 -12.46
C ALA A 148 6.55 -7.50 -13.45
N THR A 149 7.05 -6.95 -14.57
CA THR A 149 6.20 -6.41 -15.64
C THR A 149 5.35 -7.50 -16.28
N GLY A 150 5.94 -8.63 -16.66
CA GLY A 150 5.21 -9.76 -17.25
C GLY A 150 4.19 -10.39 -16.31
N LEU A 151 4.42 -10.39 -14.99
CA LEU A 151 3.39 -10.77 -14.01
C LEU A 151 2.27 -9.74 -13.96
N ALA A 152 2.59 -8.45 -13.87
CA ALA A 152 1.59 -7.39 -13.82
C ALA A 152 0.64 -7.44 -15.03
N GLU A 153 1.18 -7.65 -16.24
CA GLU A 153 0.36 -7.76 -17.45
C GLU A 153 -0.61 -8.95 -17.40
N ARG A 154 -0.17 -10.10 -16.90
CA ARG A 154 -1.03 -11.27 -16.75
C ARG A 154 -2.08 -11.07 -15.67
N VAL A 155 -1.73 -10.40 -14.56
CA VAL A 155 -2.71 -9.97 -13.56
C VAL A 155 -3.75 -9.07 -14.19
N PHE A 156 -3.37 -8.10 -15.04
CA PHE A 156 -4.34 -7.20 -15.66
C PHE A 156 -5.35 -7.91 -16.55
N VAL A 157 -4.90 -8.96 -17.24
CA VAL A 157 -5.77 -9.78 -18.10
C VAL A 157 -6.65 -10.73 -17.28
N GLY A 158 -6.08 -11.39 -16.27
CA GLY A 158 -6.75 -12.43 -15.49
C GLY A 158 -7.66 -11.92 -14.38
N LEU A 159 -7.42 -10.72 -13.85
CA LEU A 159 -8.13 -10.23 -12.66
C LEU A 159 -9.62 -9.95 -12.94
N PRO A 160 -10.03 -9.28 -14.04
CA PRO A 160 -11.44 -9.04 -14.31
C PRO A 160 -12.34 -10.28 -14.37
N PRO A 161 -12.00 -11.38 -15.07
CA PRO A 161 -12.81 -12.59 -15.04
C PRO A 161 -12.76 -13.31 -13.69
N ALA A 162 -11.62 -13.31 -12.99
CA ALA A 162 -11.50 -13.96 -11.68
C ALA A 162 -12.28 -13.25 -10.56
N CYS A 163 -12.64 -11.99 -10.75
CA CYS A 163 -13.47 -11.23 -9.81
C CYS A 163 -14.98 -11.47 -10.00
N THR A 164 -15.40 -12.43 -10.84
CA THR A 164 -16.82 -12.70 -11.11
C THR A 164 -17.32 -13.90 -10.29
N ALA A 165 -18.59 -13.86 -9.88
CA ALA A 165 -19.26 -14.97 -9.18
C ALA A 165 -18.54 -15.49 -7.92
N LEU A 166 -17.83 -14.62 -7.20
CA LEU A 166 -17.21 -14.94 -5.92
C LEU A 166 -18.23 -14.90 -4.78
N ASP A 167 -18.07 -15.80 -3.80
CA ASP A 167 -18.72 -15.65 -2.52
C ASP A 167 -18.10 -14.50 -1.70
N ALA A 168 -18.68 -14.23 -0.53
CA ALA A 168 -18.26 -13.10 0.31
C ALA A 168 -16.81 -13.21 0.81
N ASP A 169 -16.33 -14.40 1.15
CA ASP A 169 -14.99 -14.60 1.69
C ASP A 169 -13.95 -14.50 0.58
N ALA A 170 -14.19 -15.14 -0.56
CA ALA A 170 -13.35 -15.06 -1.74
C ALA A 170 -13.29 -13.63 -2.31
N ALA A 171 -14.40 -12.87 -2.24
CA ALA A 171 -14.42 -11.47 -2.65
C ALA A 171 -13.53 -10.59 -1.76
N GLN A 172 -13.46 -10.87 -0.46
CA GLN A 172 -12.59 -10.12 0.47
C GLN A 172 -11.12 -10.49 0.29
N GLU A 173 -10.81 -11.76 0.06
CA GLU A 173 -9.44 -12.19 -0.30
C GLU A 173 -8.97 -11.52 -1.59
N MET A 174 -9.81 -11.55 -2.63
CA MET A 174 -9.52 -10.91 -3.93
C MET A 174 -9.37 -9.39 -3.80
N ARG A 175 -10.16 -8.73 -2.95
CA ARG A 175 -9.97 -7.32 -2.60
C ARG A 175 -8.58 -7.08 -1.98
N GLY A 176 -8.12 -7.96 -1.09
CA GLY A 176 -6.78 -7.88 -0.51
C GLY A 176 -5.69 -7.95 -1.59
N HIS A 177 -5.84 -8.84 -2.57
CA HIS A 177 -4.95 -8.91 -3.74
C HIS A 177 -4.99 -7.63 -4.59
N LEU A 178 -6.19 -7.09 -4.86
CA LEU A 178 -6.37 -5.82 -5.59
C LEU A 178 -5.58 -4.67 -4.93
N ASP A 179 -5.66 -4.57 -3.60
CA ASP A 179 -4.96 -3.53 -2.83
C ASP A 179 -3.44 -3.70 -2.85
N ALA A 180 -2.98 -4.93 -2.71
CA ALA A 180 -1.56 -5.25 -2.75
C ALA A 180 -0.97 -4.95 -4.14
N VAL A 181 -1.67 -5.31 -5.22
CA VAL A 181 -1.28 -5.01 -6.60
C VAL A 181 -1.28 -3.50 -6.86
N HIS A 182 -2.33 -2.78 -6.46
CA HIS A 182 -2.39 -1.33 -6.64
C HIS A 182 -1.20 -0.63 -5.96
N THR A 183 -0.88 -1.03 -4.73
CA THR A 183 0.27 -0.51 -3.99
C THR A 183 1.58 -0.83 -4.72
N ALA A 184 1.76 -2.08 -5.17
CA ALA A 184 2.95 -2.51 -5.89
C ALA A 184 3.16 -1.72 -7.20
N LEU A 185 2.10 -1.50 -7.99
CA LEU A 185 2.17 -0.69 -9.20
C LEU A 185 2.45 0.78 -8.92
N GLY A 186 1.97 1.28 -7.76
CA GLY A 186 2.38 2.55 -7.19
C GLY A 186 3.89 2.70 -7.14
N LEU A 187 4.54 1.71 -6.52
CA LEU A 187 5.98 1.70 -6.29
C LEU A 187 6.79 1.48 -7.58
N LEU A 188 6.25 0.74 -8.56
CA LEU A 188 6.87 0.55 -9.88
C LEU A 188 6.80 1.81 -10.73
N GLY A 189 5.65 2.51 -10.74
CA GLY A 189 5.44 3.70 -11.57
C GLY A 189 6.37 4.88 -11.26
N ASP A 190 6.95 4.91 -10.06
CA ASP A 190 7.96 5.89 -9.63
C ASP A 190 9.37 5.58 -10.17
N SER A 191 9.58 4.43 -10.81
CA SER A 191 10.87 4.03 -11.39
C SER A 191 11.07 4.65 -12.78
N PRO A 192 12.25 5.23 -13.10
CA PRO A 192 12.51 5.95 -14.36
C PRO A 192 12.64 5.05 -15.60
N ALA A 193 12.28 3.77 -15.52
CA ALA A 193 12.47 2.83 -16.63
C ALA A 193 11.44 3.02 -17.78
N PRO A 194 11.81 2.78 -19.05
CA PRO A 194 10.91 2.93 -20.19
C PRO A 194 9.67 2.03 -20.07
N GLY A 195 8.47 2.56 -20.40
CA GLY A 195 7.22 1.78 -20.44
C GLY A 195 6.32 1.86 -19.20
N HIS A 196 6.77 2.43 -18.08
CA HIS A 196 6.04 2.43 -16.80
C HIS A 196 4.73 3.25 -16.82
N GLY A 197 4.66 4.32 -17.61
CA GLY A 197 3.41 5.07 -17.82
C GLY A 197 2.28 4.23 -18.43
N THR A 198 2.61 3.16 -19.15
CA THR A 198 1.62 2.25 -19.74
C THR A 198 0.97 1.34 -18.70
N LEU A 199 1.72 0.93 -17.67
CA LEU A 199 1.21 0.04 -16.61
C LEU A 199 0.15 0.74 -15.76
N ARG A 200 0.36 2.02 -15.41
CA ARG A 200 -0.62 2.80 -14.65
C ARG A 200 -1.94 2.92 -15.42
N THR A 201 -1.88 3.27 -16.70
CA THR A 201 -3.07 3.41 -17.56
C THR A 201 -3.79 2.07 -17.73
N ARG A 202 -3.07 0.97 -17.95
CA ARG A 202 -3.65 -0.38 -18.04
C ARG A 202 -4.30 -0.80 -16.74
N TRP A 203 -3.67 -0.53 -15.59
CA TRP A 203 -4.27 -0.81 -14.29
C TRP A 203 -5.57 -0.01 -14.06
N GLN A 204 -5.58 1.27 -14.42
CA GLN A 204 -6.81 2.07 -14.36
C GLN A 204 -7.91 1.49 -15.25
N ALA A 205 -7.57 0.93 -16.42
CA ALA A 205 -8.55 0.26 -17.28
C ALA A 205 -9.13 -1.02 -16.62
N VAL A 206 -8.30 -1.79 -15.91
CA VAL A 206 -8.75 -2.94 -15.09
C VAL A 206 -9.70 -2.48 -14.00
N LEU A 207 -9.34 -1.45 -13.23
CA LEU A 207 -10.21 -0.90 -12.18
C LEU A 207 -11.55 -0.39 -12.73
N ARG A 208 -11.55 0.28 -13.89
CA ARG A 208 -12.79 0.71 -14.55
C ARG A 208 -13.66 -0.48 -14.94
N THR A 209 -13.04 -1.52 -15.49
CA THR A 209 -13.73 -2.78 -15.84
C THR A 209 -14.36 -3.43 -14.61
N LEU A 210 -13.63 -3.51 -13.50
CA LEU A 210 -14.14 -4.06 -12.25
C LEU A 210 -15.29 -3.21 -11.68
N SER A 211 -15.16 -1.89 -11.68
CA SER A 211 -16.17 -0.98 -11.12
C SER A 211 -17.53 -1.06 -11.83
N GLY A 212 -17.53 -1.26 -13.15
CA GLY A 212 -18.73 -1.21 -13.99
C GLY A 212 -19.41 -2.56 -14.25
N ARG A 213 -18.82 -3.69 -13.83
CA ARG A 213 -19.42 -5.02 -14.04
C ARG A 213 -20.28 -5.43 -12.86
N ASP A 214 -21.58 -5.61 -13.07
CA ASP A 214 -22.51 -6.00 -12.00
C ASP A 214 -22.30 -7.44 -11.48
N THR A 215 -21.66 -8.31 -12.26
CA THR A 215 -21.28 -9.66 -11.83
C THR A 215 -20.07 -9.70 -10.87
N VAL A 216 -19.42 -8.56 -10.65
CA VAL A 216 -18.33 -8.41 -9.69
C VAL A 216 -18.93 -8.07 -8.32
N PRO A 217 -18.51 -8.74 -7.23
CA PRO A 217 -18.98 -8.43 -5.88
C PRO A 217 -18.83 -6.94 -5.51
N GLY A 218 -19.82 -6.40 -4.81
CA GLY A 218 -19.87 -4.98 -4.43
C GLY A 218 -18.57 -4.50 -3.78
N VAL A 219 -17.99 -5.30 -2.87
CA VAL A 219 -16.77 -4.93 -2.15
C VAL A 219 -15.56 -4.64 -3.05
N ILE A 220 -15.43 -5.37 -4.16
CA ILE A 220 -14.37 -5.15 -5.15
C ILE A 220 -14.71 -3.93 -6.00
N ARG A 221 -15.97 -3.78 -6.43
CA ARG A 221 -16.45 -2.63 -7.22
C ARG A 221 -16.23 -1.31 -6.49
N GLY A 222 -16.72 -1.22 -5.25
CA GLY A 222 -16.56 -0.03 -4.42
C GLY A 222 -15.10 0.30 -4.18
N ARG A 223 -14.27 -0.73 -3.94
CA ARG A 223 -12.83 -0.53 -3.79
C ARG A 223 -12.16 -0.04 -5.07
N ALA A 224 -12.53 -0.58 -6.23
CA ALA A 224 -12.00 -0.13 -7.52
C ALA A 224 -12.34 1.34 -7.80
N VAL A 225 -13.59 1.76 -7.53
CA VAL A 225 -14.00 3.18 -7.63
C VAL A 225 -13.17 4.05 -6.69
N ARG A 226 -12.97 3.59 -5.45
CA ARG A 226 -12.15 4.32 -4.48
C ARG A 226 -10.72 4.54 -4.96
N LEU A 227 -10.07 3.48 -5.46
CA LEU A 227 -8.70 3.56 -5.98
C LEU A 227 -8.60 4.48 -7.21
N LEU A 228 -9.62 4.49 -8.07
CA LEU A 228 -9.68 5.42 -9.21
C LEU A 228 -9.84 6.87 -8.76
N LEU A 229 -10.68 7.12 -7.75
CA LEU A 229 -10.91 8.45 -7.18
C LEU A 229 -9.64 9.00 -6.50
N ASP A 230 -9.01 8.20 -5.63
CA ASP A 230 -7.77 8.58 -4.93
C ASP A 230 -6.62 8.84 -5.92
N GLY A 231 -6.59 8.10 -7.03
CA GLY A 231 -5.61 8.29 -8.11
C GLY A 231 -5.94 9.40 -9.10
N GLY A 232 -7.04 10.15 -8.92
CA GLY A 232 -7.49 11.22 -9.82
C GLY A 232 -7.94 10.74 -11.21
N ALA A 233 -8.12 9.42 -11.39
CA ALA A 233 -8.50 8.80 -12.65
C ALA A 233 -10.02 8.80 -12.90
N LEU A 234 -10.78 9.23 -11.89
CA LEU A 234 -12.24 9.32 -11.87
C LEU A 234 -12.63 10.58 -11.09
N VAL A 235 -13.52 11.38 -11.68
CA VAL A 235 -13.98 12.65 -11.10
C VAL A 235 -15.04 12.41 -10.02
N PRO A 236 -15.16 13.26 -8.99
CA PRO A 236 -16.10 13.08 -7.89
C PRO A 236 -17.55 12.86 -8.33
N GLU A 237 -17.99 13.51 -9.40
CA GLU A 237 -19.35 13.41 -9.95
C GLU A 237 -19.62 12.00 -10.50
N GLU A 238 -18.62 11.39 -11.13
CA GLU A 238 -18.72 10.02 -11.62
C GLU A 238 -18.70 9.02 -10.47
N ALA A 239 -17.96 9.31 -9.39
CA ALA A 239 -18.00 8.50 -8.18
C ALA A 239 -19.39 8.55 -7.55
N ALA A 240 -19.97 9.75 -7.44
CA ALA A 240 -21.33 9.95 -6.96
C ALA A 240 -22.36 9.19 -7.81
N ARG A 241 -22.20 9.20 -9.14
CA ARG A 241 -23.07 8.44 -10.05
C ARG A 241 -23.01 6.94 -9.77
N LEU A 242 -21.80 6.38 -9.67
CA LEU A 242 -21.61 4.95 -9.38
C LEU A 242 -22.13 4.58 -7.97
N MET A 243 -21.93 5.45 -6.98
CA MET A 243 -22.50 5.31 -5.64
C MET A 243 -24.03 5.30 -5.65
N GLY A 244 -24.65 6.20 -6.42
CA GLY A 244 -26.10 6.29 -6.55
C GLY A 244 -26.72 5.09 -7.26
N LEU A 245 -26.05 4.52 -8.27
CA LEU A 245 -26.53 3.33 -8.98
C LEU A 245 -26.70 2.12 -8.04
N VAL A 246 -25.86 2.02 -7.02
CA VAL A 246 -25.90 0.94 -6.01
C VAL A 246 -27.09 1.08 -5.05
N LEU A 247 -27.71 2.27 -4.98
CA LEU A 247 -28.96 2.50 -4.24
C LEU A 247 -30.21 2.25 -5.09
N SER A 248 -30.07 1.77 -6.33
CA SER A 248 -31.21 1.50 -7.20
C SER A 248 -32.07 0.37 -6.63
N PRO A 249 -33.41 0.38 -6.84
CA PRO A 249 -34.31 -0.65 -6.33
C PRO A 249 -33.96 -2.09 -6.74
N GLY A 250 -33.19 -2.28 -7.83
CA GLY A 250 -32.74 -3.58 -8.30
C GLY A 250 -31.49 -4.14 -7.61
N THR A 251 -30.86 -3.39 -6.70
CA THR A 251 -29.69 -3.84 -5.94
C THR A 251 -30.11 -4.40 -4.59
N THR A 252 -29.57 -5.55 -4.20
CA THR A 252 -29.87 -6.11 -2.87
C THR A 252 -29.24 -5.24 -1.78
N PRO A 253 -29.86 -5.09 -0.59
CA PRO A 253 -29.26 -4.34 0.51
C PRO A 253 -27.87 -4.84 0.91
N ALA A 254 -27.63 -6.16 0.80
CA ALA A 254 -26.34 -6.77 1.07
C ALA A 254 -25.27 -6.34 0.06
N ASP A 255 -25.60 -6.28 -1.23
CA ASP A 255 -24.67 -5.81 -2.27
C ASP A 255 -24.35 -4.33 -2.10
N ALA A 256 -25.36 -3.51 -1.75
CA ALA A 256 -25.18 -2.09 -1.50
C ALA A 256 -24.24 -1.82 -0.31
N ALA A 257 -24.43 -2.58 0.76
CA ALA A 257 -23.58 -2.55 1.94
C ALA A 257 -22.14 -3.05 1.65
N ALA A 258 -21.99 -4.13 0.89
CA ALA A 258 -20.67 -4.64 0.50
C ALA A 258 -19.93 -3.60 -0.36
N TRP A 259 -20.64 -2.92 -1.26
CA TRP A 259 -20.08 -1.87 -2.09
C TRP A 259 -19.55 -0.70 -1.27
N ILE A 260 -20.34 -0.18 -0.34
CA ILE A 260 -19.92 0.95 0.50
C ILE A 260 -18.76 0.54 1.43
N GLU A 261 -18.74 -0.69 1.93
CA GLU A 261 -17.59 -1.24 2.67
C GLU A 261 -16.31 -1.27 1.81
N GLY A 262 -16.43 -1.68 0.55
CA GLY A 262 -15.38 -1.64 -0.45
C GLY A 262 -14.81 -0.23 -0.63
N PHE A 263 -15.71 0.73 -0.83
CA PHE A 263 -15.38 2.13 -1.11
C PHE A 263 -14.74 2.87 0.07
N LEU A 264 -15.28 2.66 1.28
CA LEU A 264 -14.80 3.34 2.49
C LEU A 264 -13.49 2.75 3.05
N GLY A 265 -13.19 1.50 2.71
CA GLY A 265 -12.06 0.79 3.32
C GLY A 265 -12.39 0.27 4.71
N GLY A 266 -12.06 -1.00 4.99
CA GLY A 266 -12.09 -1.57 6.33
C GLY A 266 -10.76 -1.36 7.07
N GLY A 267 -10.78 -1.31 8.40
CA GLY A 267 -9.58 -1.31 9.27
C GLY A 267 -9.16 0.04 9.84
N SER A 268 -8.08 0.03 10.63
CA SER A 268 -7.57 1.18 11.42
C SER A 268 -7.16 2.41 10.60
N GLY A 269 -6.94 2.27 9.29
CA GLY A 269 -6.58 3.38 8.40
C GLY A 269 -7.72 3.98 7.56
N GLY A 270 -8.83 3.26 7.37
CA GLY A 270 -9.85 3.60 6.36
C GLY A 270 -10.59 4.91 6.65
N GLY A 271 -10.96 5.14 7.91
CA GLY A 271 -11.72 6.32 8.30
C GLY A 271 -10.90 7.62 8.35
N MET A 272 -9.57 7.57 8.27
CA MET A 272 -8.74 8.77 8.39
C MET A 272 -8.86 9.68 7.17
N LEU A 273 -9.01 9.11 5.97
CA LEU A 273 -9.27 9.89 4.75
C LEU A 273 -10.60 10.62 4.83
N LEU A 274 -11.63 10.00 5.41
CA LEU A 274 -12.89 10.70 5.68
C LEU A 274 -12.68 11.90 6.60
N VAL A 275 -11.80 11.83 7.62
CA VAL A 275 -11.57 12.99 8.49
C VAL A 275 -11.00 14.19 7.72
N HIS A 276 -10.10 13.93 6.76
CA HIS A 276 -9.33 14.99 6.09
C HIS A 276 -9.90 15.45 4.75
N ASP A 277 -10.64 14.60 4.05
CA ASP A 277 -11.20 14.92 2.74
C ASP A 277 -12.69 15.26 2.89
N GLU A 278 -12.99 16.56 2.88
CA GLU A 278 -14.36 17.08 2.95
C GLU A 278 -15.21 16.67 1.74
N ARG A 279 -14.61 16.56 0.55
CA ARG A 279 -15.34 16.19 -0.68
C ARG A 279 -15.79 14.74 -0.59
N LEU A 280 -14.88 13.86 -0.18
CA LEU A 280 -15.19 12.47 0.08
C LEU A 280 -16.25 12.32 1.16
N ARG A 281 -16.12 13.06 2.28
CA ARG A 281 -17.13 13.08 3.34
C ARG A 281 -18.51 13.46 2.78
N ALA A 282 -18.59 14.50 1.96
CA ALA A 282 -19.83 14.95 1.35
C ALA A 282 -20.43 13.90 0.41
N LEU A 283 -19.61 13.15 -0.35
CA LEU A 283 -20.07 12.03 -1.17
C LEU A 283 -20.74 10.93 -0.33
N VAL A 284 -20.11 10.58 0.78
CA VAL A 284 -20.63 9.54 1.69
C VAL A 284 -21.88 10.01 2.41
N ASP A 285 -21.92 11.28 2.84
CA ASP A 285 -23.10 11.88 3.48
C ASP A 285 -24.30 11.95 2.52
N ALA A 286 -24.08 12.42 1.28
CA ALA A 286 -25.11 12.43 0.24
C ALA A 286 -25.64 11.02 -0.08
N TRP A 287 -24.75 10.02 -0.11
CA TRP A 287 -25.16 8.63 -0.29
C TRP A 287 -25.98 8.11 0.89
N LEU A 288 -25.53 8.33 2.12
CA LEU A 288 -26.22 7.87 3.34
C LEU A 288 -27.61 8.51 3.50
N THR A 289 -27.72 9.81 3.22
CA THR A 289 -28.98 10.55 3.27
C THR A 289 -29.92 10.23 2.10
N GLY A 290 -29.38 9.70 1.00
CA GLY A 290 -30.14 9.23 -0.16
C GLY A 290 -30.68 7.79 -0.07
N VAL A 291 -30.31 7.03 0.96
CA VAL A 291 -30.83 5.66 1.15
C VAL A 291 -32.33 5.71 1.44
N PRO A 292 -33.19 5.02 0.67
CA PRO A 292 -34.63 4.97 0.95
C PRO A 292 -34.91 4.41 2.34
N ALA A 293 -35.91 4.96 3.04
CA ALA A 293 -36.25 4.55 4.41
C ALA A 293 -36.52 3.04 4.53
N GLU A 294 -37.13 2.45 3.51
CA GLU A 294 -37.42 1.01 3.42
C GLU A 294 -36.14 0.16 3.36
N ALA A 295 -35.12 0.60 2.63
CA ALA A 295 -33.83 -0.08 2.50
C ALA A 295 -32.87 0.22 3.67
N PHE A 296 -33.05 1.35 4.36
CA PHE A 296 -32.13 1.80 5.42
C PHE A 296 -32.00 0.78 6.55
N THR A 297 -33.11 0.15 6.95
CA THR A 297 -33.14 -0.85 8.03
C THR A 297 -32.26 -2.06 7.71
N ASP A 298 -32.20 -2.46 6.44
CA ASP A 298 -31.44 -3.65 6.00
C ASP A 298 -29.94 -3.35 5.84
N VAL A 299 -29.59 -2.12 5.44
CA VAL A 299 -28.20 -1.70 5.20
C VAL A 299 -27.52 -1.25 6.52
N LEU A 300 -28.28 -0.76 7.51
CA LEU A 300 -27.78 -0.21 8.76
C LEU A 300 -26.85 -1.14 9.57
N PRO A 301 -27.14 -2.45 9.77
CA PRO A 301 -26.24 -3.34 10.50
C PRO A 301 -24.86 -3.45 9.86
N LEU A 302 -24.81 -3.46 8.52
CA LEU A 302 -23.59 -3.58 7.76
C LEU A 302 -22.80 -2.26 7.77
N LEU A 303 -23.47 -1.12 7.66
CA LEU A 303 -22.85 0.20 7.87
C LEU A 303 -22.25 0.31 9.27
N ARG A 304 -23.00 -0.10 10.29
CA ARG A 304 -22.52 -0.09 11.68
C ARG A 304 -21.27 -0.94 11.83
N ARG A 305 -21.22 -2.13 11.20
CA ARG A 305 -20.01 -2.96 11.16
C ARG A 305 -18.83 -2.22 10.52
N THR A 306 -19.02 -1.63 9.33
CA THR A 306 -17.99 -0.88 8.61
C THR A 306 -17.42 0.28 9.43
N PHE A 307 -18.28 1.16 9.95
CA PHE A 307 -17.83 2.29 10.76
C PHE A 307 -17.26 1.87 12.12
N SER A 308 -17.72 0.74 12.69
CA SER A 308 -17.19 0.23 13.95
C SER A 308 -15.74 -0.27 13.85
N ALA A 309 -15.28 -0.65 12.65
CA ALA A 309 -13.90 -1.06 12.41
C ALA A 309 -12.90 0.10 12.49
N TYR A 310 -13.37 1.35 12.46
CA TYR A 310 -12.51 2.53 12.61
C TYR A 310 -12.07 2.74 14.04
N ASP A 311 -10.87 3.30 14.19
CA ASP A 311 -10.32 3.69 15.48
C ASP A 311 -11.30 4.60 16.25
N PRO A 312 -11.46 4.40 17.57
CA PRO A 312 -12.39 5.21 18.37
C PRO A 312 -12.19 6.72 18.24
N GLY A 313 -10.93 7.17 18.09
CA GLY A 313 -10.60 8.56 17.86
C GLY A 313 -11.12 9.09 16.53
N VAL A 314 -10.95 8.31 15.45
CA VAL A 314 -11.47 8.64 14.11
C VAL A 314 -12.99 8.75 14.14
N ARG A 315 -13.69 7.80 14.76
CA ARG A 315 -15.17 7.84 14.89
C ARG A 315 -15.66 9.08 15.63
N ARG A 316 -14.98 9.47 16.71
CA ARG A 316 -15.30 10.69 17.46
C ARG A 316 -15.17 11.93 16.59
N THR A 317 -14.04 12.08 15.91
CA THR A 317 -13.77 13.23 15.03
C THR A 317 -14.78 13.28 13.88
N LEU A 318 -15.10 12.16 13.25
CA LEU A 318 -16.13 12.10 12.21
C LEU A 318 -17.50 12.53 12.75
N GLY A 319 -17.90 12.04 13.93
CA GLY A 319 -19.16 12.46 14.56
C GLY A 319 -19.22 13.95 14.87
N GLU A 320 -18.10 14.57 15.28
CA GLU A 320 -18.02 16.03 15.45
C GLU A 320 -18.11 16.78 14.12
N LEU A 321 -17.44 16.30 13.07
CA LEU A 321 -17.48 16.90 11.74
C LEU A 321 -18.89 16.84 11.13
N VAL A 322 -19.58 15.70 11.26
CA VAL A 322 -20.97 15.54 10.82
C VAL A 322 -21.89 16.50 11.60
N ARG A 323 -21.71 16.62 12.92
CA ARG A 323 -22.50 17.55 13.75
C ARG A 323 -22.31 19.02 13.36
N ARG A 324 -21.12 19.39 12.88
CA ARG A 324 -20.82 20.77 12.42
C ARG A 324 -21.48 21.12 11.08
N GLY A 325 -21.84 20.12 10.27
CA GLY A 325 -22.44 20.29 8.94
C GLY A 325 -21.48 20.82 7.87
N PRO A 326 -21.87 20.77 6.57
CA PRO A 326 -21.07 21.34 5.48
C PRO A 326 -21.10 22.87 5.55
N GLY A 327 -19.94 23.53 5.47
CA GLY A 327 -19.88 24.97 5.20
C GLY A 327 -19.97 25.93 6.41
N THR A 328 -19.62 25.52 7.62
CA THR A 328 -19.30 26.49 8.70
C THR A 328 -17.78 26.75 8.72
N PRO A 329 -17.25 27.78 8.02
CA PRO A 329 -15.85 28.16 8.19
C PRO A 329 -15.69 28.83 9.55
N GLY A 330 -15.32 28.04 10.56
CA GLY A 330 -15.16 28.51 11.92
C GLY A 330 -13.99 27.81 12.60
N ARG A 331 -12.79 28.42 12.49
CA ARG A 331 -11.58 28.20 13.28
C ARG A 331 -11.20 26.74 13.52
N THR A 332 -10.10 26.31 12.90
CA THR A 332 -9.20 25.28 13.42
C THR A 332 -8.72 25.66 14.82
N ALA A 333 -9.56 25.46 15.83
CA ALA A 333 -9.14 25.22 17.19
C ALA A 333 -9.22 23.72 17.38
N VAL A 334 -8.07 23.05 17.25
CA VAL A 334 -7.83 21.81 17.99
C VAL A 334 -7.89 22.21 19.46
N ALA A 335 -9.10 22.29 20.01
CA ALA A 335 -9.32 22.48 21.43
C ALA A 335 -9.17 21.11 22.09
N GLY A 336 -7.92 20.64 22.19
CA GLY A 336 -7.54 19.92 23.39
C GLY A 336 -7.74 20.87 24.58
N PRO A 337 -8.10 20.37 25.78
CA PRO A 337 -8.20 21.25 26.94
C PRO A 337 -6.81 21.85 27.20
N GLY A 338 -6.62 23.13 26.88
CA GLY A 338 -5.43 23.91 27.27
C GLY A 338 -4.50 24.47 26.17
N ALA A 339 -4.84 24.48 24.88
CA ALA A 339 -3.98 25.14 23.88
C ALA A 339 -4.41 26.61 23.64
N PRO A 340 -3.58 27.62 23.95
CA PRO A 340 -3.85 29.00 23.55
C PRO A 340 -3.86 29.12 22.02
N GLY A 341 -4.71 30.02 21.49
CA GLY A 341 -4.88 30.22 20.06
C GLY A 341 -3.57 30.46 19.31
N LEU A 342 -3.58 30.14 18.02
CA LEU A 342 -2.47 30.40 17.10
C LEU A 342 -1.97 31.84 17.23
N ASP A 343 -0.73 31.99 17.67
CA ASP A 343 -0.01 33.26 17.71
C ASP A 343 0.42 33.62 16.29
N THR A 344 -0.35 34.52 15.68
CA THR A 344 -0.12 35.01 14.31
C THR A 344 1.23 35.69 14.18
N GLY A 345 1.71 36.38 15.22
CA GLY A 345 3.03 37.02 15.21
C GLY A 345 4.16 35.99 15.13
N ARG A 346 4.00 34.86 15.83
CA ARG A 346 4.96 33.74 15.74
C ARG A 346 4.89 32.99 14.42
N ALA A 347 3.70 32.87 13.82
CA ALA A 347 3.51 32.26 12.51
C ALA A 347 4.13 33.12 11.39
N ASP A 348 3.94 34.44 11.45
CA ASP A 348 4.48 35.39 10.47
C ASP A 348 6.02 35.46 10.53
N ALA A 349 6.61 35.29 11.71
CA ALA A 349 8.06 35.29 11.90
C ALA A 349 8.80 34.18 11.12
N VAL A 350 8.11 33.10 10.73
CA VAL A 350 8.70 31.97 9.99
C VAL A 350 8.60 32.17 8.47
N LEU A 351 7.74 33.08 8.00
CA LEU A 351 7.49 33.32 6.56
C LEU A 351 8.76 33.68 5.76
N PRO A 352 9.69 34.52 6.26
CA PRO A 352 10.93 34.81 5.52
C PRO A 352 11.79 33.56 5.29
N VAL A 353 11.90 32.70 6.29
CA VAL A 353 12.68 31.45 6.18
C VAL A 353 12.00 30.47 5.21
N VAL A 354 10.68 30.40 5.22
CA VAL A 354 9.90 29.58 4.29
C VAL A 354 10.04 30.11 2.85
N ARG A 355 10.05 31.42 2.64
CA ARG A 355 10.28 32.03 1.31
C ARG A 355 11.69 31.76 0.80
N LEU A 356 12.69 31.82 1.67
CA LEU A 356 14.07 31.44 1.34
C LEU A 356 14.17 29.96 0.94
N LEU A 357 13.57 29.05 1.71
CA LEU A 357 13.57 27.61 1.41
C LEU A 357 12.81 27.26 0.12
N LEU A 358 11.82 28.06 -0.24
CA LEU A 358 11.03 27.91 -1.46
C LEU A 358 11.58 28.71 -2.65
N GLY A 359 12.72 29.39 -2.49
CA GLY A 359 13.39 30.14 -3.55
C GLY A 359 12.59 31.34 -4.07
N ARG A 360 11.84 32.02 -3.20
CA ARG A 360 10.88 33.09 -3.58
C ARG A 360 11.30 34.52 -3.22
N ASP A 361 12.57 34.74 -2.90
CA ASP A 361 13.06 36.07 -2.54
C ASP A 361 14.05 36.60 -3.59
N GLU A 362 13.56 37.06 -4.74
CA GLU A 362 14.10 38.19 -5.53
C GLU A 362 13.03 38.62 -6.57
N GLU A 363 12.28 39.71 -6.33
CA GLU A 363 11.84 40.63 -7.40
C GLU A 363 11.13 41.94 -6.97
N ASP A 364 10.80 42.17 -5.69
CA ASP A 364 10.04 43.40 -5.30
C ASP A 364 10.90 44.60 -4.83
N GLY A 365 12.13 44.74 -5.33
CA GLY A 365 13.10 45.73 -4.85
C GLY A 365 13.50 46.86 -5.80
N ALA A 366 13.03 46.91 -7.04
CA ALA A 366 13.57 47.82 -8.05
C ALA A 366 12.52 48.65 -8.82
N VAL A 367 11.66 49.39 -8.11
CA VAL A 367 10.99 50.57 -8.68
C VAL A 367 10.88 51.67 -7.63
N ALA A 368 11.27 52.89 -8.05
CA ALA A 368 11.11 54.20 -7.39
C ALA A 368 12.25 54.71 -6.47
N ARG A 369 13.10 55.57 -7.07
CA ARG A 369 13.51 56.92 -6.59
C ARG A 369 14.44 57.56 -7.66
N THR A 370 13.92 58.16 -8.73
CA THR A 370 13.59 59.59 -8.98
C THR A 370 14.74 60.60 -8.91
N GLY A 371 15.05 61.19 -10.08
CA GLY A 371 15.33 62.63 -10.32
C GLY A 371 16.61 63.24 -9.74
N PRO A 372 17.12 64.36 -10.30
CA PRO A 372 16.36 65.45 -10.93
C PRO A 372 16.17 65.36 -12.44
#